data_AF-A0A6L5YU29-F1
#
_entry.id   AF-A0A6L5YU29-F1
#
_cell.length_a   1.000
_cell.length_b   1.000
_cell.length_c   1.000
_cell.angle_alpha   90.00
_cell.angle_beta   90.00
_cell.angle_gamma   90.00
#
_symmetry.space_group_name_H-M   'P 1'
#
loop_
_entity.id
_entity.type
_entity.pdbx_description
1 polymer ?
#
loop_
_entity_poly.entity_id
_entity_poly.type
_entity_poly.pdbx_seq_one_letter_code
_entity_poly.pdbx_strand_id
1 'polypeptide(L)' 'MIKENPQVSTADMAKELKIGIATVKRKIKKMSNVSYVGSGYSGHWEING' A
#
# COMPACT_ATOMS: atom_id res chain seq x y z
N MET A 1 9.18 -1.11 -0.95
CA MET A 1 7.97 -1.89 -0.65
C MET A 1 7.06 -2.04 -1.86
N ILE A 2 6.12 -1.13 -2.18
CA ILE A 2 5.17 -1.32 -3.31
C ILE A 2 5.89 -1.54 -4.66
N LYS A 3 6.95 -0.78 -4.94
CA LYS A 3 7.78 -0.96 -6.16
C LYS A 3 8.49 -2.32 -6.23
N GLU A 4 8.86 -2.88 -5.08
CA GLU A 4 9.59 -4.15 -4.99
C GLU A 4 8.64 -5.36 -4.95
N ASN A 5 7.47 -5.18 -4.33
CA ASN A 5 6.41 -6.18 -4.24
C ASN A 5 5.04 -5.48 -4.37
N PRO A 6 4.43 -5.47 -5.57
CA PRO A 6 3.11 -4.88 -5.80
C PRO A 6 1.99 -5.52 -4.96
N GLN A 7 2.16 -6.78 -4.57
CA GLN A 7 1.22 -7.55 -3.74
C GLN A 7 1.39 -7.28 -2.23
N VAL A 8 2.29 -6.38 -1.83
CA VAL A 8 2.51 -6.09 -0.41
C VAL A 8 1.25 -5.50 0.21
N SER A 9 0.76 -6.11 1.29
CA SER A 9 -0.43 -5.61 1.97
C SER A 9 -0.09 -4.40 2.85
N THR A 10 -1.11 -3.61 3.20
CA THR A 10 -0.94 -2.53 4.19
C THR A 10 -0.59 -3.04 5.58
N ALA A 11 -0.96 -4.28 5.91
CA ALA A 11 -0.60 -4.92 7.17
C ALA A 11 0.89 -5.32 7.20
N ASP A 12 1.42 -5.85 6.10
CA ASP A 12 2.84 -6.19 5.98
C ASP A 12 3.71 -4.93 6.07
N MET A 13 3.32 -3.87 5.35
CA MET A 13 3.97 -2.57 5.45
C MET A 13 3.96 -2.01 6.87
N ALA A 14 2.83 -2.12 7.57
CA ALA A 14 2.70 -1.66 8.95
C ALA A 14 3.62 -2.43 9.90
N LYS A 15 3.70 -3.76 9.74
CA LYS A 15 4.56 -4.63 10.54
C LYS A 15 6.05 -4.32 10.33
N GLU A 16 6.47 -4.22 9.08
CA GLU A 16 7.87 -3.94 8.71
C GLU A 16 8.31 -2.56 9.19
N LEU A 17 7.47 -1.54 8.94
CA LEU A 17 7.77 -0.16 9.32
C LEU A 17 7.49 0.14 10.81
N LYS A 18 6.95 -0.83 11.56
CA LYS A 18 6.55 -0.69 12.98
C LYS A 18 5.63 0.52 13.23
N ILE A 19 4.68 0.75 12.33
CA ILE A 19 3.68 1.83 12.43
C ILE A 19 2.27 1.28 12.25
N GLY A 20 1.26 2.02 12.71
CA GLY A 20 -0.13 1.61 12.53
C GLY A 20 -0.57 1.55 11.05
N ILE A 21 -1.40 0.56 10.72
CA ILE A 21 -1.99 0.37 9.38
C ILE A 21 -2.69 1.65 8.88
N ALA A 22 -3.40 2.35 9.77
CA ALA A 22 -4.06 3.62 9.43
C ALA A 22 -3.05 4.70 8.99
N THR A 23 -1.86 4.72 9.57
CA THR A 23 -0.79 5.65 9.18
C THR A 23 -0.20 5.27 7.83
N VAL A 24 -0.03 3.98 7.53
CA VAL A 24 0.36 3.51 6.20
C VAL A 24 -0.65 3.98 5.16
N LYS A 25 -1.94 3.70 5.36
CA LYS A 25 -3.02 4.14 4.45
C LYS A 25 -3.05 5.66 4.28
N ARG A 26 -2.89 6.44 5.35
CA ARG A 26 -2.83 7.91 5.29
C ARG A 26 -1.66 8.41 4.45
N LYS A 27 -0.48 7.79 4.59
CA LYS A 27 0.71 8.15 3.80
C LYS A 27 0.53 7.80 2.33
N ILE A 28 0.02 6.61 2.01
CA ILE A 28 -0.24 6.19 0.62
C ILE A 28 -1.27 7.11 -0.04
N LYS A 29 -2.36 7.47 0.66
CA LYS A 29 -3.38 8.39 0.13
C LYS A 29 -2.84 9.79 -0.20
N LYS A 30 -1.71 10.20 0.38
CA LYS A 30 -1.02 11.46 0.04
C LYS A 30 -0.09 11.33 -1.18
N MET A 31 0.22 10.11 -1.62
CA MET A 31 1.01 9.85 -2.82
C MET A 31 0.08 9.89 -4.03
N SER A 32 0.24 10.87 -4.90
CA SER A 32 -0.61 11.03 -6.10
C SER A 32 -0.38 9.96 -7.16
N ASN A 33 0.77 9.28 -7.08
CA ASN A 33 1.23 8.30 -8.03
C ASN A 33 1.01 6.85 -7.57
N VAL A 34 0.21 6.62 -6.52
CA VAL A 34 -0.08 5.27 -6.02
C VAL A 34 -1.59 5.05 -5.94
N SER A 35 -2.06 3.96 -6.53
CA SER A 35 -3.48 3.58 -6.53
C SER A 35 -3.67 2.14 -6.06
N TYR A 36 -4.80 1.88 -5.39
CA TYR A 36 -5.25 0.52 -5.12
C TYR A 36 -6.13 0.04 -6.28
N VAL A 37 -5.79 -1.11 -6.84
CA VAL A 37 -6.52 -1.73 -7.96
C VAL A 37 -7.12 -3.04 -7.49
N GLY A 38 -8.37 -3.33 -7.88
CA GLY A 38 -9.11 -4.53 -7.47
C GLY A 38 -10.04 -4.32 -6.28
N SER A 39 -10.58 -5.41 -5.74
CA SER A 39 -11.58 -5.41 -4.67
C SER A 39 -11.32 -6.52 -3.65
N GLY A 40 -11.83 -6.35 -2.43
CA GLY A 40 -11.69 -7.35 -1.37
C GLY A 40 -10.24 -7.79 -1.13
N TYR A 41 -10.02 -9.10 -1.07
CA TYR A 41 -8.71 -9.72 -0.80
C TYR A 41 -7.80 -9.87 -2.04
N SER A 42 -8.31 -9.56 -3.24
CA SER A 42 -7.56 -9.73 -4.49
C SER A 42 -6.98 -8.42 -5.04
N GLY A 43 -7.13 -7.30 -4.32
CA GLY A 43 -6.57 -6.03 -4.76
C GLY A 43 -5.12 -5.83 -4.37
N HIS A 44 -4.44 -4.96 -5.11
CA HIS A 44 -3.02 -4.68 -4.99
C HIS A 44 -2.71 -3.20 -5.20
N TRP A 45 -1.47 -2.80 -4.93
CA TRP A 45 -1.04 -1.42 -5.10
C TRP A 45 -0.25 -1.27 -6.40
N GLU A 46 -0.63 -0.28 -7.20
CA GLU A 46 0.08 0.10 -8.43
C GLU A 46 0.70 1.48 -8.26
N ILE A 47 1.86 1.66 -8.89
CA ILE A 47 2.51 2.96 -9.02
C ILE A 47 2.23 3.46 -10.44
N ASN A 48 1.47 4.54 -10.55
CA ASN A 48 1.16 5.18 -11.83
C ASN A 48 2.28 6.15 -12.17
N GLY A 49 2.86 5.99 -13.36
CA GLY A 49 3.90 6.87 -13.92
C GLY A 49 3.34 8.12 -14.57
#